data_AF-A0A255TNG1-F1
#
_entry.id   AF-A0A255TNG1-F1
#
_cell.length_a   1.000
_cell.length_b   1.000
_cell.length_c   1.000
_cell.angle_alpha   90.00
_cell.angle_beta   90.00
_cell.angle_gamma   90.00
#
_symmetry.space_group_name_H-M   'P 1'
#
loop_
_entity.id
_entity.type
_entity.pdbx_description
1 polymer ?
#
loop_
_entity_poly.entity_id
_entity_poly.type
_entity_poly.pdbx_seq_one_letter_code
_entity_poly.pdbx_strand_id
1 'polypeptide(L)'
;MKEETTKKALTLKLLTKSNVWDVQENDIFRMWEGADKDSEVKDNLHRYVDIIKTAFLVEELKDDTKLMKGKYEKMGYKIATVKIDENLKITWAIKKRPILRVSDLTYENITHISAAKLVEVLERNFGGGWDSLPQSIQDIIESGFEISTTTLPQNRLHKPGGMYDKKIADGFEVLEVLKGTWVEAIFVKVKPQMEKPRLQLQPKNEDDDLPIDDYKNHDDIDDEIEEPTDFNDDDINEDNYRTTFVIEPDPDEEAGGLEDYVDEE
;
A
#
# COMPACT_ATOMS: atom_id res chain seq x y z
N MET A 1 26.37 13.05 4.97
CA MET A 1 26.79 11.65 4.74
C MET A 1 25.55 10.92 4.28
N LYS A 2 25.54 10.41 3.05
CA LYS A 2 24.41 9.60 2.54
C LYS A 2 24.55 8.23 3.17
N GLU A 3 23.56 7.80 3.95
CA GLU A 3 23.47 6.42 4.39
C GLU A 3 23.32 5.55 3.14
N GLU A 4 24.41 4.87 2.79
CA GLU A 4 24.35 3.69 1.93
C GLU A 4 23.53 2.67 2.72
N THR A 5 22.23 2.61 2.44
CA THR A 5 21.38 1.50 2.85
C THR A 5 22.04 0.24 2.35
N THR A 6 22.67 -0.47 3.28
CA THR A 6 23.23 -1.80 3.07
C THR A 6 22.14 -2.66 2.45
N LYS A 7 22.22 -2.89 1.14
CA LYS A 7 21.39 -3.86 0.44
C LYS A 7 21.67 -5.21 1.07
N LYS A 8 20.90 -5.59 2.10
CA LYS A 8 20.76 -6.98 2.53
C LYS A 8 20.55 -7.77 1.25
N ALA A 9 21.37 -8.79 1.01
CA ALA A 9 21.26 -9.61 -0.19
C ALA A 9 19.81 -10.07 -0.31
N LEU A 10 19.08 -9.54 -1.29
CA LEU A 10 17.70 -9.95 -1.54
C LEU A 10 17.74 -11.44 -1.88
N THR A 11 17.00 -12.24 -1.12
CA THR A 11 16.80 -13.66 -1.35
C THR A 11 15.34 -13.89 -1.74
N LEU A 12 15.05 -14.98 -2.48
CA LEU A 12 13.67 -15.30 -2.86
C LEU A 12 12.72 -15.35 -1.65
N LYS A 13 13.20 -15.82 -0.50
CA LYS A 13 12.45 -15.89 0.76
C LYS A 13 11.98 -14.54 1.29
N LEU A 14 12.72 -13.47 1.00
CA LEU A 14 12.36 -12.12 1.43
C LEU A 14 11.46 -11.41 0.40
N LEU A 15 11.18 -12.01 -0.77
CA LEU A 15 10.30 -11.40 -1.75
C LEU A 15 8.84 -11.39 -1.28
N THR A 16 8.22 -10.23 -1.42
CA THR A 16 6.81 -9.95 -1.15
C THR A 16 6.21 -9.26 -2.36
N LYS A 17 4.88 -9.21 -2.44
CA LYS A 17 4.19 -8.58 -3.58
C LYS A 17 4.47 -7.08 -3.76
N SER A 18 4.89 -6.39 -2.69
CA SER A 18 5.32 -4.98 -2.75
C SER A 18 6.79 -4.86 -3.14
N ASN A 19 7.71 -5.53 -2.45
CA ASN A 19 9.14 -5.31 -2.71
C ASN A 19 9.62 -5.83 -4.08
N VAL A 20 8.88 -6.73 -4.71
CA VAL A 20 9.21 -7.24 -6.04
C VAL A 20 9.21 -6.12 -7.09
N TRP A 21 8.48 -5.02 -6.85
CA TRP A 21 8.48 -3.85 -7.73
C TRP A 21 9.80 -3.06 -7.69
N ASP A 22 10.63 -3.19 -6.64
CA ASP A 22 11.96 -2.57 -6.57
C ASP A 22 13.06 -3.40 -7.26
N VAL A 23 12.76 -4.67 -7.52
CA VAL A 23 13.72 -5.63 -8.06
C VAL A 23 13.94 -5.38 -9.56
N GLN A 24 15.12 -5.75 -10.06
CA GLN A 24 15.46 -5.78 -11.48
C GLN A 24 15.46 -7.21 -12.02
N GLU A 25 15.30 -7.39 -13.33
CA GLU A 25 15.25 -8.75 -13.92
C GLU A 25 16.53 -9.53 -13.64
N ASN A 26 17.69 -8.86 -13.60
CA ASN A 26 18.98 -9.50 -13.31
C ASN A 26 19.05 -10.03 -11.87
N ASP A 27 18.44 -9.31 -10.93
CA ASP A 27 18.43 -9.71 -9.53
C ASP A 27 17.54 -10.92 -9.31
N ILE A 28 16.43 -11.05 -10.05
CA ILE A 28 15.59 -12.26 -10.04
C ILE A 28 16.43 -13.49 -10.43
N PHE A 29 17.20 -13.42 -11.51
CA PHE A 29 18.04 -14.56 -11.92
C PHE A 29 19.11 -14.92 -10.88
N ARG A 30 19.72 -13.92 -10.25
CA ARG A 30 20.69 -14.15 -9.16
C ARG A 30 20.04 -14.79 -7.93
N MET A 31 18.83 -14.34 -7.59
CA MET A 31 18.06 -14.91 -6.48
C MET A 31 17.71 -16.38 -6.72
N TRP A 32 17.38 -16.74 -7.97
CA TRP A 32 17.14 -18.13 -8.36
C TRP A 32 18.41 -18.99 -8.36
N GLU A 33 19.54 -18.46 -8.86
CA GLU A 33 20.81 -19.18 -8.84
C GLU A 33 21.31 -19.44 -7.40
N GLY A 34 21.09 -18.48 -6.49
CA GLY A 34 21.40 -18.65 -5.07
C GLY A 34 20.47 -19.62 -4.34
N ALA A 35 19.26 -19.85 -4.86
CA ALA A 35 18.25 -20.69 -4.23
C ALA A 35 18.27 -22.16 -4.70
N ASP A 36 19.08 -22.52 -5.70
CA ASP A 36 19.23 -23.90 -6.20
C ASP A 36 19.65 -24.89 -5.08
N LYS A 37 20.29 -24.40 -4.02
CA LYS A 37 20.72 -25.21 -2.87
C LYS A 37 19.71 -25.25 -1.72
N ASP A 38 18.59 -24.54 -1.81
CA ASP A 38 17.62 -24.36 -0.73
C ASP A 38 16.34 -25.17 -0.99
N SER A 39 16.15 -26.27 -0.24
CA SER A 39 15.02 -27.18 -0.43
C SER A 39 13.66 -26.51 -0.19
N GLU A 40 13.58 -25.56 0.73
CA GLU A 40 12.34 -24.83 1.03
C GLU A 40 11.87 -23.97 -0.13
N VAL A 41 12.82 -23.45 -0.94
CA VAL A 41 12.49 -22.68 -2.13
C VAL A 41 11.96 -23.58 -3.24
N LYS A 42 12.51 -24.80 -3.37
CA LYS A 42 12.06 -25.78 -4.37
C LYS A 42 10.62 -26.22 -4.10
N ASP A 43 10.28 -26.49 -2.84
CA ASP A 43 8.93 -26.88 -2.45
C ASP A 43 7.90 -25.76 -2.69
N ASN A 44 8.33 -24.50 -2.57
CA ASN A 44 7.48 -23.31 -2.72
C ASN A 44 7.65 -22.57 -4.06
N LEU A 45 8.18 -23.23 -5.10
CA LEU A 45 8.53 -22.59 -6.37
C LEU A 45 7.38 -21.79 -6.98
N HIS A 46 6.18 -22.39 -7.03
CA HIS A 46 4.98 -21.77 -7.58
C HIS A 46 4.64 -20.45 -6.88
N ARG A 47 4.73 -20.40 -5.55
CA ARG A 47 4.46 -19.20 -4.76
C ARG A 47 5.42 -18.06 -5.12
N TYR A 48 6.72 -18.35 -5.24
CA TYR A 48 7.70 -17.33 -5.61
C TYR A 48 7.53 -16.88 -7.05
N VAL A 49 7.23 -17.80 -7.98
CA VAL A 49 6.90 -17.43 -9.37
C VAL A 49 5.65 -16.55 -9.41
N ASP A 50 4.62 -16.83 -8.63
CA ASP A 50 3.40 -16.02 -8.58
C ASP A 50 3.63 -14.62 -8.01
N ILE A 51 4.51 -14.49 -7.00
CA ILE A 51 4.96 -13.17 -6.52
C ILE A 51 5.72 -12.43 -7.63
N ILE A 52 6.61 -13.11 -8.36
CA ILE A 52 7.34 -12.48 -9.47
C ILE A 52 6.38 -12.04 -10.58
N LYS A 53 5.35 -12.84 -10.87
CA LYS A 53 4.33 -12.53 -11.89
C LYS A 53 3.49 -11.27 -11.59
N THR A 54 3.47 -10.78 -10.35
CA THR A 54 2.76 -9.53 -10.04
C THR A 54 3.43 -8.33 -10.71
N ALA A 55 4.77 -8.26 -10.65
CA ALA A 55 5.56 -7.14 -11.20
C ALA A 55 6.28 -7.46 -12.52
N PHE A 56 6.37 -8.73 -12.92
CA PHE A 56 7.07 -9.17 -14.12
C PHE A 56 6.21 -10.05 -15.00
N LEU A 57 6.40 -9.94 -16.31
CA LEU A 57 5.92 -10.90 -17.29
C LEU A 57 6.94 -12.04 -17.36
N VAL A 58 6.53 -13.25 -17.02
CA VAL A 58 7.37 -14.44 -16.97
C VAL A 58 6.83 -15.45 -17.99
N GLU A 59 7.67 -15.84 -18.94
CA GLU A 59 7.37 -16.83 -19.97
C GLU A 59 8.38 -17.98 -19.91
N GLU A 60 7.90 -19.22 -19.97
CA GLU A 60 8.76 -20.41 -19.99
C GLU A 60 9.03 -20.86 -21.42
N LEU A 61 10.31 -20.89 -21.80
CA LEU A 61 10.73 -21.31 -23.13
C LEU A 61 11.01 -22.82 -23.11
N LYS A 62 10.09 -23.60 -23.68
CA LYS A 62 10.23 -25.06 -23.84
C LYS A 62 11.24 -25.44 -24.94
N ASP A 63 11.32 -24.63 -26.00
CA ASP A 63 12.24 -24.83 -27.10
C ASP A 63 13.37 -23.79 -27.04
N ASP A 64 14.59 -24.24 -26.79
CA ASP A 64 15.79 -23.40 -26.70
C ASP A 64 16.28 -22.93 -28.09
N THR A 65 15.37 -22.73 -29.04
CA THR A 65 15.71 -22.29 -30.39
C THR A 65 16.19 -20.85 -30.36
N LYS A 66 17.38 -20.60 -30.89
CA LYS A 66 18.00 -19.27 -30.99
C LYS A 66 17.09 -18.20 -31.61
N LEU A 67 16.15 -18.61 -32.47
CA LEU A 67 15.12 -17.76 -33.06
C LEU A 67 14.09 -17.25 -32.04
N MET A 68 13.62 -18.10 -31.12
CA MET A 68 12.68 -17.69 -30.08
C MET A 68 13.36 -16.74 -29.11
N LYS A 69 14.60 -17.06 -28.70
CA LYS A 69 15.41 -16.14 -27.87
C LYS A 69 15.54 -14.75 -28.50
N GLY A 70 15.90 -14.69 -29.79
CA GLY A 70 16.01 -13.44 -30.51
C GLY A 70 14.69 -12.65 -30.65
N LYS A 71 13.52 -13.32 -30.65
CA LYS A 71 12.22 -12.63 -30.64
C LYS A 71 11.94 -11.99 -29.29
N TYR A 72 12.11 -12.74 -28.20
CA TYR A 72 11.86 -12.25 -26.85
C TYR A 72 12.85 -11.14 -26.45
N GLU A 73 14.13 -11.25 -26.84
CA GLU A 73 15.12 -10.18 -26.64
C GLU A 73 14.74 -8.90 -27.40
N LYS A 74 14.26 -9.01 -28.65
CA LYS A 74 13.76 -7.84 -29.41
C LYS A 74 12.53 -7.20 -28.78
N MET A 75 11.70 -7.99 -28.10
CA MET A 75 10.55 -7.50 -27.31
C MET A 75 10.97 -6.91 -25.95
N GLY A 76 12.26 -6.95 -25.61
CA GLY A 76 12.83 -6.41 -24.38
C GLY A 76 12.76 -7.37 -23.18
N TYR A 77 12.59 -8.67 -23.41
CA TYR A 77 12.71 -9.68 -22.36
C TYR A 77 14.18 -10.03 -22.14
N LYS A 78 14.55 -10.28 -20.89
CA LYS A 78 15.82 -10.91 -20.54
C LYS A 78 15.61 -12.41 -20.39
N ILE A 79 16.52 -13.18 -20.96
CA ILE A 79 16.42 -14.63 -21.00
C ILE A 79 17.56 -15.21 -20.17
N ALA A 80 17.24 -16.09 -19.24
CA ALA A 80 18.23 -16.86 -18.51
C ALA A 80 17.73 -18.28 -18.28
N THR A 81 18.67 -19.23 -18.33
CA THR A 81 18.40 -20.62 -17.96
C THR A 81 18.71 -20.79 -16.48
N VAL A 82 17.69 -21.09 -15.71
CA VAL A 82 17.79 -21.36 -14.27
C VAL A 82 17.81 -22.88 -14.07
N LYS A 83 18.73 -23.34 -13.24
CA LYS A 83 18.72 -24.72 -12.74
C LYS A 83 17.90 -24.74 -11.46
N ILE A 84 16.81 -25.49 -11.47
CA ILE A 84 15.97 -25.72 -10.29
C ILE A 84 16.36 -27.04 -9.63
N ASP A 85 16.87 -27.98 -10.43
CA ASP A 85 17.39 -29.27 -9.96
C ASP A 85 18.51 -29.81 -10.87
N GLU A 86 19.23 -30.85 -10.44
CA GLU A 86 20.32 -31.49 -11.22
C GLU A 86 19.84 -31.92 -12.62
N ASN A 87 18.56 -32.29 -12.76
CA ASN A 87 17.93 -32.68 -14.01
C ASN A 87 16.94 -31.65 -14.60
N LEU A 88 16.53 -30.61 -13.87
CA LEU A 88 15.51 -29.66 -14.32
C LEU A 88 16.13 -28.28 -14.61
N LYS A 89 16.37 -28.02 -15.90
CA LYS A 89 16.78 -26.71 -16.41
C LYS A 89 15.61 -26.06 -17.10
N ILE A 90 15.18 -24.90 -16.60
CA ILE A 90 14.11 -24.12 -17.22
C ILE A 90 14.71 -22.83 -17.77
N THR A 91 14.41 -22.51 -19.03
CA THR A 91 14.75 -21.22 -19.61
C THR A 91 13.58 -20.27 -19.44
N TRP A 92 13.76 -19.23 -18.62
CA TRP A 92 12.75 -18.19 -18.43
C TRP A 92 13.10 -16.94 -19.23
N ALA A 93 12.08 -16.35 -19.85
CA ALA A 93 12.10 -15.00 -20.38
C ALA A 93 11.32 -14.09 -19.42
N ILE A 94 12.00 -13.13 -18.81
CA ILE A 94 11.44 -12.22 -17.80
C ILE A 94 11.53 -10.78 -18.31
N LYS A 95 10.44 -10.03 -18.16
CA LYS A 95 10.38 -8.59 -18.47
C LYS A 95 9.60 -7.86 -17.40
N LYS A 96 10.12 -6.75 -16.87
CA LYS A 96 9.37 -5.93 -15.92
C LYS A 96 8.09 -5.41 -16.55
N ARG A 97 6.97 -5.55 -15.86
CA ARG A 97 5.66 -5.16 -16.35
C ARG A 97 5.62 -3.62 -16.43
N PRO A 98 5.44 -3.04 -17.62
CA PRO A 98 5.43 -1.59 -17.75
C PRO A 98 4.09 -1.06 -17.23
N ILE A 99 4.14 -0.07 -16.34
CA ILE A 99 2.95 0.66 -15.89
C ILE A 99 2.71 1.76 -16.93
N LEU A 100 1.74 1.51 -17.83
CA LEU A 100 1.44 2.42 -18.94
C LEU A 100 0.08 3.05 -18.81
N ARG A 101 -0.86 2.41 -18.12
CA ARG A 101 -2.24 2.89 -17.91
C ARG A 101 -2.50 3.08 -16.43
N VAL A 102 -3.46 3.93 -16.08
CA VAL A 102 -3.87 4.03 -14.67
C VAL A 102 -4.53 2.75 -14.15
N SER A 103 -5.11 1.93 -15.03
CA SER A 103 -5.64 0.61 -14.67
C SER A 103 -4.55 -0.37 -14.23
N ASP A 104 -3.29 -0.09 -14.57
CA ASP A 104 -2.15 -0.90 -14.16
C ASP A 104 -1.64 -0.49 -12.77
N LEU A 105 -2.15 0.60 -12.18
CA LEU A 105 -1.78 1.06 -10.84
C LEU A 105 -2.45 0.20 -9.78
N THR A 106 -1.69 -0.14 -8.75
CA THR A 106 -2.13 -0.91 -7.59
C THR A 106 -1.54 -0.31 -6.33
N TYR A 107 -2.14 -0.60 -5.18
CA TYR A 107 -1.60 -0.19 -3.88
C TYR A 107 -0.16 -0.69 -3.63
N GLU A 108 0.24 -1.78 -4.30
CA GLU A 108 1.56 -2.36 -4.15
C GLU A 108 2.61 -1.71 -5.06
N ASN A 109 2.23 -1.10 -6.18
CA ASN A 109 3.18 -0.55 -7.14
C ASN A 109 3.31 0.98 -7.07
N ILE A 110 2.28 1.67 -6.57
CA ILE A 110 2.24 3.13 -6.52
C ILE A 110 3.38 3.72 -5.68
N THR A 111 3.81 3.02 -4.63
CA THR A 111 4.93 3.44 -3.77
C THR A 111 6.31 3.26 -4.42
N HIS A 112 6.39 2.54 -5.54
CA HIS A 112 7.64 2.18 -6.23
C HIS A 112 7.81 2.90 -7.57
N ILE A 113 6.86 3.76 -7.96
CA ILE A 113 6.96 4.61 -9.14
C ILE A 113 7.41 6.03 -8.75
N SER A 114 8.06 6.73 -9.68
CA SER A 114 8.37 8.15 -9.51
C SER A 114 7.18 9.05 -9.87
N ALA A 115 7.19 10.29 -9.38
CA ALA A 115 6.19 11.30 -9.75
C ALA A 115 6.19 11.53 -11.27
N ALA A 116 7.35 11.62 -11.91
CA ALA A 116 7.47 11.71 -13.37
C ALA A 116 6.77 10.58 -14.10
N LYS A 117 6.92 9.35 -13.60
CA LYS A 117 6.30 8.20 -14.24
C LYS A 117 4.80 8.23 -14.08
N LEU A 118 4.30 8.65 -12.91
CA LEU A 118 2.88 8.85 -12.67
C LEU A 118 2.31 9.94 -13.59
N VAL A 119 2.99 11.08 -13.74
CA VAL A 119 2.61 12.16 -14.66
C VAL A 119 2.52 11.65 -16.10
N GLU A 120 3.50 10.89 -16.58
CA GLU A 120 3.47 10.27 -17.92
C GLU A 120 2.26 9.33 -18.10
N VAL A 121 1.96 8.53 -17.08
CA VAL A 121 0.80 7.61 -17.11
C VAL A 121 -0.51 8.39 -17.13
N LEU A 122 -0.61 9.48 -16.38
CA LEU A 122 -1.77 10.36 -16.38
C LEU A 122 -1.93 11.06 -17.74
N GLU A 123 -0.87 11.66 -18.28
CA GLU A 123 -0.90 12.36 -19.57
C GLU A 123 -1.29 11.43 -20.74
N ARG A 124 -0.71 10.24 -20.79
CA ARG A 124 -0.92 9.29 -21.90
C ARG A 124 -2.34 8.73 -21.95
N ASN A 125 -3.03 8.68 -20.81
CA ASN A 125 -4.32 8.00 -20.70
C ASN A 125 -5.48 8.95 -20.43
N PHE A 126 -5.22 10.23 -20.14
CA PHE A 126 -6.25 11.19 -19.73
C PHE A 126 -6.08 12.56 -20.40
N GLY A 127 -7.19 13.09 -20.92
CA GLY A 127 -7.35 14.49 -21.32
C GLY A 127 -8.49 15.20 -20.59
N GLY A 128 -9.11 14.53 -19.61
CA GLY A 128 -10.32 15.01 -18.91
C GLY A 128 -10.08 15.68 -17.56
N GLY A 129 -8.86 15.63 -17.02
CA GLY A 129 -8.54 16.16 -15.69
C GLY A 129 -8.56 15.12 -14.56
N TRP A 130 -8.25 15.54 -13.35
CA TRP A 130 -8.17 14.65 -12.18
C TRP A 130 -9.51 14.01 -11.82
N ASP A 131 -10.58 14.81 -11.81
CA ASP A 131 -11.94 14.35 -11.47
C ASP A 131 -12.51 13.32 -12.46
N SER A 132 -11.86 13.14 -13.62
CA SER A 132 -12.24 12.11 -14.59
C SER A 132 -11.77 10.71 -14.21
N LEU A 133 -10.85 10.59 -13.24
CA LEU A 133 -10.37 9.31 -12.76
C LEU A 133 -11.42 8.62 -11.89
N PRO A 134 -11.59 7.29 -11.99
CA PRO A 134 -12.39 6.54 -11.03
C PRO A 134 -11.86 6.74 -9.60
N GLN A 135 -12.75 6.85 -8.61
CA GLN A 135 -12.38 7.03 -7.20
C GLN A 135 -11.33 6.00 -6.73
N SER A 136 -11.49 4.73 -7.11
CA SER A 136 -10.54 3.67 -6.75
C SER A 136 -9.10 3.95 -7.24
N ILE A 137 -8.95 4.58 -8.40
CA ILE A 137 -7.65 4.98 -8.93
C ILE A 137 -7.12 6.22 -8.21
N GLN A 138 -7.99 7.20 -7.94
CA GLN A 138 -7.63 8.37 -7.14
C GLN A 138 -7.09 7.94 -5.78
N ASP A 139 -7.81 7.05 -5.08
CA ASP A 139 -7.42 6.51 -3.76
C ASP A 139 -6.07 5.78 -3.81
N ILE A 140 -5.82 4.97 -4.85
CA ILE A 140 -4.53 4.30 -5.05
C ILE A 140 -3.42 5.34 -5.19
N ILE A 141 -3.60 6.36 -6.04
CA ILE A 141 -2.58 7.37 -6.27
C ILE A 141 -2.36 8.20 -5.01
N GLU A 142 -3.43 8.61 -4.33
CA GLU A 142 -3.36 9.35 -3.06
C GLU A 142 -2.70 8.54 -1.95
N SER A 143 -2.72 7.20 -2.01
CA SER A 143 -2.00 6.38 -1.03
C SER A 143 -0.47 6.54 -1.13
N GLY A 144 0.07 6.75 -2.34
CA GLY A 144 1.51 6.86 -2.60
C GLY A 144 2.00 8.30 -2.87
N PHE A 145 1.10 9.21 -3.24
CA PHE A 145 1.42 10.55 -3.69
C PHE A 145 0.55 11.60 -3.00
N GLU A 146 1.15 12.76 -2.77
CA GLU A 146 0.46 13.99 -2.41
C GLU A 146 0.06 14.69 -3.71
N ILE A 147 -1.25 14.86 -3.88
CA ILE A 147 -1.83 15.38 -5.11
C ILE A 147 -2.52 16.69 -4.78
N SER A 148 -2.40 17.65 -5.68
CA SER A 148 -3.16 18.88 -5.58
C SER A 148 -3.50 19.36 -6.97
N THR A 149 -4.77 19.66 -7.21
CA THR A 149 -5.26 20.15 -8.49
C THR A 149 -5.58 21.64 -8.39
N THR A 150 -5.37 22.37 -9.47
CA THR A 150 -5.84 23.75 -9.59
C THR A 150 -6.26 24.02 -11.02
N THR A 151 -7.36 24.72 -11.21
CA THR A 151 -7.84 25.08 -12.55
C THR A 151 -7.83 26.60 -12.68
N LEU A 152 -6.96 27.12 -13.55
CA LEU A 152 -6.78 28.54 -13.79
C LEU A 152 -6.57 28.81 -15.28
N PRO A 153 -6.85 30.02 -15.79
CA PRO A 153 -6.44 30.39 -17.14
C PRO A 153 -4.91 30.35 -17.27
N GLN A 154 -4.38 29.93 -18.42
CA GLN A 154 -2.93 29.74 -18.65
C GLN A 154 -2.09 30.98 -18.25
N ASN A 155 -2.57 32.17 -18.60
CA ASN A 155 -1.92 33.45 -18.27
C ASN A 155 -1.84 33.75 -16.76
N ARG A 156 -2.69 33.11 -15.95
CA ARG A 156 -2.71 33.26 -14.49
C ARG A 156 -1.88 32.19 -13.79
N LEU A 157 -1.77 31.00 -14.39
CA LEU A 157 -1.03 29.87 -13.82
C LEU A 157 0.48 30.16 -13.74
N HIS A 158 1.09 30.65 -14.83
CA HIS A 158 2.54 30.94 -14.90
C HIS A 158 2.92 32.36 -14.46
N LYS A 159 2.23 32.90 -13.46
CA LYS A 159 2.65 34.19 -12.90
C LYS A 159 3.97 34.02 -12.14
N PRO A 160 4.99 34.85 -12.40
CA PRO A 160 6.28 34.74 -11.74
C PRO A 160 6.14 34.95 -10.23
N GLY A 161 6.67 34.03 -9.43
CA GLY A 161 6.55 34.02 -7.97
C GLY A 161 5.19 33.55 -7.45
N GLY A 162 4.34 33.00 -8.33
CA GLY A 162 3.02 32.48 -8.01
C GLY A 162 3.04 31.08 -7.37
N MET A 163 1.85 30.49 -7.26
CA MET A 163 1.64 29.14 -6.72
C MET A 163 2.41 28.06 -7.51
N TYR A 164 2.50 28.22 -8.83
CA TYR A 164 3.18 27.30 -9.73
C TYR A 164 4.67 27.14 -9.37
N ASP A 165 5.40 28.26 -9.32
CA ASP A 165 6.83 28.28 -9.00
C ASP A 165 7.11 27.77 -7.58
N LYS A 166 6.23 28.11 -6.62
CA LYS A 166 6.34 27.62 -5.24
C LYS A 166 6.22 26.09 -5.16
N LYS A 167 5.23 25.52 -5.85
CA LYS A 167 5.04 24.06 -5.84
C LYS A 167 6.17 23.32 -6.55
N ILE A 168 6.70 23.87 -7.64
CA ILE A 168 7.88 23.30 -8.30
C ILE A 168 9.09 23.37 -7.36
N ALA A 169 9.29 24.48 -6.65
CA ALA A 169 10.34 24.62 -5.64
C ALA A 169 10.17 23.64 -4.47
N ASP A 170 8.94 23.33 -4.10
CA ASP A 170 8.59 22.34 -3.07
C ASP A 170 8.77 20.88 -3.54
N GLY A 171 9.17 20.67 -4.80
CA GLY A 171 9.44 19.36 -5.38
C GLY A 171 8.22 18.64 -5.96
N PHE A 172 7.15 19.38 -6.27
CA PHE A 172 6.02 18.82 -7.01
C PHE A 172 6.35 18.76 -8.51
N GLU A 173 6.01 17.64 -9.12
CA GLU A 173 5.90 17.52 -10.56
C GLU A 173 4.52 17.97 -11.02
N VAL A 174 4.44 18.49 -12.25
CA VAL A 174 3.22 19.10 -12.78
C VAL A 174 2.79 18.41 -14.06
N LEU A 175 1.50 18.11 -14.14
CA LEU A 175 0.80 17.80 -15.37
C LEU A 175 -0.20 18.91 -15.70
N GLU A 176 -0.08 19.52 -16.87
CA GLU A 176 -1.02 20.53 -17.37
C GLU A 176 -2.00 19.91 -18.37
N VAL A 177 -3.28 19.93 -18.02
CA VAL A 177 -4.37 19.44 -18.86
C VAL A 177 -5.18 20.62 -19.39
N LEU A 178 -5.23 20.75 -20.72
CA LEU A 178 -5.99 21.82 -21.38
C LEU A 178 -7.49 21.54 -21.34
N LYS A 179 -8.25 22.39 -20.63
CA LYS A 179 -9.71 22.38 -20.55
C LYS A 179 -10.28 23.60 -21.28
N GLY A 180 -10.15 23.60 -22.61
CA GLY A 180 -10.60 24.72 -23.45
C GLY A 180 -9.81 25.99 -23.17
N THR A 181 -10.44 26.99 -22.54
CA THR A 181 -9.78 28.27 -22.16
C THR A 181 -9.11 28.23 -20.78
N TRP A 182 -9.27 27.13 -20.05
CA TRP A 182 -8.69 26.89 -18.72
C TRP A 182 -7.62 25.81 -18.80
N VAL A 183 -6.65 25.89 -17.89
CA VAL A 183 -5.62 24.86 -17.70
C VAL A 183 -5.79 24.30 -16.30
N GLU A 184 -5.97 22.98 -16.23
CA GLU A 184 -5.90 22.26 -14.97
C GLU A 184 -4.45 21.81 -14.76
N ALA A 185 -3.80 22.32 -13.72
CA ALA A 185 -2.50 21.85 -13.28
C ALA A 185 -2.67 20.86 -12.13
N ILE A 186 -2.19 19.63 -12.34
CA ILE A 186 -2.16 18.56 -11.37
C ILE A 186 -0.74 18.49 -10.84
N PHE A 187 -0.56 18.88 -9.58
CA PHE A 187 0.69 18.80 -8.87
C PHE A 187 0.79 17.46 -8.16
N VAL A 188 1.91 16.76 -8.35
CA VAL A 188 2.16 15.42 -7.85
C VAL A 188 3.50 15.40 -7.11
N LYS A 189 3.49 14.94 -5.87
CA LYS A 189 4.70 14.75 -5.06
C LYS A 189 4.69 13.39 -4.38
N VAL A 190 5.82 12.70 -4.37
CA VAL A 190 5.93 11.38 -3.72
C VAL A 190 5.70 11.55 -2.22
N LYS A 191 4.78 10.79 -1.63
CA LYS A 191 4.64 10.76 -0.16
C LYS A 191 5.87 10.09 0.44
N PRO A 192 6.48 10.65 1.50
CA PRO A 192 7.55 9.97 2.19
C PRO A 192 7.02 8.64 2.71
N GLN A 193 7.70 7.53 2.40
CA GLN A 193 7.37 6.22 2.93
C GLN A 193 7.56 6.28 4.46
N MET A 194 6.47 6.45 5.21
CA MET A 194 6.51 6.21 6.65
C MET A 194 6.69 4.71 6.80
N GLU A 195 7.90 4.26 7.11
CA GLU A 195 8.08 2.96 7.74
C GLU A 195 7.18 2.98 8.96
N LYS A 196 6.03 2.29 8.89
CA LYS A 196 5.21 2.04 10.07
C LYS A 196 6.19 1.41 11.06
N PRO A 197 6.52 2.05 12.19
CA PRO A 197 7.38 1.43 13.18
C PRO A 197 6.66 0.14 13.54
N ARG A 198 7.19 -0.99 13.07
CA ARG A 198 6.74 -2.28 13.55
C ARG A 198 6.97 -2.20 15.04
N LEU A 199 5.88 -2.28 15.81
CA LEU A 199 5.96 -2.42 17.26
C LEU A 199 6.88 -3.62 17.49
N GLN A 200 8.13 -3.38 17.85
CA GLN A 200 9.02 -4.43 18.30
C GLN A 200 8.50 -4.76 19.69
N LEU A 201 7.57 -5.71 19.75
CA LEU A 201 7.30 -6.42 20.98
C LEU A 201 8.61 -7.12 21.32
N GLN A 202 9.42 -6.46 22.16
CA GLN A 202 10.61 -7.07 22.70
C GLN A 202 10.15 -8.37 23.39
N PRO A 203 10.79 -9.53 23.15
CA PRO A 203 10.56 -10.69 23.99
C PRO A 203 10.89 -10.23 25.41
N LYS A 204 9.89 -10.26 26.28
CA LYS A 204 10.03 -9.90 27.69
C LYS A 204 11.15 -10.77 28.24
N ASN A 205 12.29 -10.17 28.57
CA ASN A 205 13.32 -10.87 29.34
C ASN A 205 12.67 -11.26 30.68
N GLU A 206 12.79 -12.52 31.06
CA GLU A 206 12.12 -13.12 32.23
C GLU A 206 12.72 -12.67 33.59
N ASP A 207 13.44 -11.55 33.64
CA ASP A 207 14.27 -11.16 34.80
C ASP A 207 14.06 -9.70 35.28
N ASP A 208 12.90 -9.08 35.00
CA ASP A 208 12.52 -7.83 35.69
C ASP A 208 11.41 -8.12 36.70
N ASP A 209 11.81 -8.05 37.98
CA ASP A 209 11.01 -8.19 39.20
C ASP A 209 9.66 -7.45 39.10
N LEU A 210 8.63 -8.18 38.69
CA LEU A 210 7.25 -7.78 38.97
C LEU A 210 7.01 -8.02 40.47
N PRO A 211 6.51 -7.04 41.22
CA PRO A 211 6.13 -7.27 42.61
C PRO A 211 5.09 -8.39 42.65
N ILE A 212 5.39 -9.43 43.42
CA ILE A 212 4.51 -10.58 43.66
C ILE A 212 3.23 -10.03 44.27
N ASP A 213 2.16 -10.07 43.49
CA ASP A 213 0.82 -9.75 43.94
C ASP A 213 0.35 -10.89 44.85
N ASP A 214 0.17 -10.59 46.14
CA ASP A 214 -0.10 -11.58 47.19
C ASP A 214 -1.57 -12.00 47.29
N TYR A 215 -2.41 -11.66 46.29
CA TYR A 215 -3.81 -12.08 46.31
C TYR A 215 -3.90 -13.60 46.37
N LYS A 216 -4.17 -14.07 47.59
CA LYS A 216 -4.47 -15.44 47.94
C LYS A 216 -5.42 -15.99 46.91
N ASN A 217 -4.92 -17.01 46.22
CA ASN A 217 -5.67 -17.96 45.45
C ASN A 217 -6.86 -18.46 46.29
N HIS A 218 -8.05 -17.92 46.01
CA HIS A 218 -9.31 -18.41 46.56
C HIS A 218 -9.94 -19.37 45.53
N ASP A 219 -9.14 -20.35 45.09
CA ASP A 219 -9.64 -21.56 44.47
C ASP A 219 -10.41 -22.32 45.57
N ASP A 220 -11.73 -22.15 45.62
CA ASP A 220 -12.75 -23.10 46.15
C ASP A 220 -14.09 -22.39 46.46
N ILE A 221 -14.67 -21.66 45.50
CA ILE A 221 -16.12 -21.44 45.48
C ILE A 221 -16.59 -21.70 44.05
N ASP A 222 -17.21 -22.87 43.87
CA ASP A 222 -18.00 -23.26 42.72
C ASP A 222 -19.31 -22.46 42.74
N ASP A 223 -19.23 -21.16 42.43
CA ASP A 223 -20.41 -20.38 42.08
C ASP A 223 -20.64 -20.60 40.59
N GLU A 224 -21.41 -21.65 40.30
CA GLU A 224 -22.04 -21.90 39.01
C GLU A 224 -22.75 -20.60 38.60
N ILE A 225 -22.12 -19.83 37.69
CA ILE A 225 -22.76 -18.67 37.08
C ILE A 225 -23.92 -19.24 36.26
N GLU A 226 -25.12 -19.24 36.83
CA GLU A 226 -26.36 -19.43 36.08
C GLU A 226 -26.44 -18.30 35.05
N GLU A 227 -25.97 -18.57 33.83
CA GLU A 227 -26.34 -17.75 32.68
C GLU A 227 -27.88 -17.72 32.65
N PRO A 228 -28.52 -16.54 32.70
CA PRO A 228 -29.96 -16.48 32.61
C PRO A 228 -30.38 -16.97 31.22
N THR A 229 -30.84 -18.22 31.14
CA THR A 229 -31.28 -18.88 29.91
C THR A 229 -32.59 -18.33 29.34
N ASP A 230 -33.12 -17.25 29.92
CA ASP A 230 -34.44 -16.69 29.60
C ASP A 230 -34.39 -15.44 28.70
N PHE A 231 -33.21 -15.09 28.17
CA PHE A 231 -33.09 -14.06 27.13
C PHE A 231 -33.53 -14.64 25.77
N ASN A 232 -34.83 -14.55 25.48
CA ASN A 232 -35.36 -14.85 24.15
C ASN A 232 -35.23 -13.62 23.23
N ASP A 233 -35.00 -13.86 21.93
CA ASP A 233 -34.92 -12.81 20.89
C ASP A 233 -36.19 -11.92 20.80
N ASP A 234 -37.31 -12.35 21.41
CA ASP A 234 -38.56 -11.59 21.47
C ASP A 234 -38.57 -10.44 22.51
N ASP A 235 -37.56 -10.37 23.40
CA ASP A 235 -37.39 -9.28 24.39
C ASP A 235 -36.60 -8.06 23.85
N ILE A 236 -36.13 -8.14 22.59
CA ILE A 236 -35.39 -7.07 21.93
C ILE A 236 -36.38 -6.13 21.23
N ASN A 237 -36.87 -5.12 21.95
CA ASN A 237 -37.70 -4.04 21.40
C ASN A 237 -36.98 -2.69 21.43
N GLU A 238 -37.58 -1.69 20.78
CA GLU A 238 -37.02 -0.34 20.63
C GLU A 238 -36.82 0.38 21.99
N ASP A 239 -37.51 -0.07 23.04
CA ASP A 239 -37.39 0.48 24.40
C ASP A 239 -36.19 -0.10 25.17
N ASN A 240 -35.86 -1.39 24.96
CA ASN A 240 -34.73 -2.08 25.62
C ASN A 240 -33.40 -2.00 24.84
N TYR A 241 -33.43 -1.73 23.53
CA TYR A 241 -32.22 -1.52 22.73
C TYR A 241 -31.83 -0.02 22.67
N ARG A 242 -31.70 0.61 23.83
CA ARG A 242 -31.34 2.04 23.91
C ARG A 242 -29.82 2.21 24.05
N THR A 243 -29.16 2.70 23.01
CA THR A 243 -27.71 2.98 23.02
C THR A 243 -27.33 4.30 23.69
N THR A 244 -28.31 5.00 24.28
CA THR A 244 -28.10 6.22 25.06
C THR A 244 -28.33 5.91 26.53
N PHE A 245 -27.28 5.99 27.34
CA PHE A 245 -27.38 5.83 28.79
C PHE A 245 -28.26 6.95 29.35
N VAL A 246 -29.29 6.59 30.12
CA VAL A 246 -30.06 7.56 30.91
C VAL A 246 -29.22 7.85 32.15
N ILE A 247 -28.66 9.05 32.21
CA ILE A 247 -28.06 9.57 33.44
C ILE A 247 -29.24 9.95 34.32
N GLU A 248 -29.50 9.15 35.36
CA GLU A 248 -30.42 9.57 36.41
C GLU A 248 -29.85 10.86 37.01
N PRO A 249 -30.64 11.95 37.11
CA PRO A 249 -30.15 13.17 37.72
C PRO A 249 -29.85 12.86 39.18
N ASP A 250 -28.57 12.95 39.55
CA ASP A 250 -28.16 12.95 40.94
C ASP A 250 -28.95 14.06 41.65
N PRO A 251 -29.63 13.79 42.78
CA PRO A 251 -30.49 14.78 43.44
C PRO A 251 -29.74 16.01 43.96
N ASP A 252 -28.41 16.02 43.86
CA ASP A 252 -27.52 17.07 44.36
C ASP A 252 -26.84 17.91 43.26
N GLU A 253 -27.13 17.70 41.96
CA GLU A 253 -26.56 18.54 40.89
C GLU A 253 -27.59 19.57 40.38
N GLU A 254 -27.51 20.78 40.94
CA GLU A 254 -28.20 22.00 40.50
C GLU A 254 -27.72 22.39 39.09
N ALA A 255 -28.27 21.75 38.06
CA ALA A 255 -28.09 22.12 36.67
C ALA A 255 -28.81 23.46 36.43
N GLY A 256 -28.04 24.55 36.55
CA GLY A 256 -28.46 25.91 36.21
C GLY A 256 -29.04 25.97 34.80
N GLY A 257 -30.30 26.41 34.71
CA GLY A 257 -31.01 26.56 33.47
C GLY A 257 -30.28 27.50 32.52
N LEU A 258 -30.02 27.02 31.30
CA LEU A 258 -29.70 27.90 30.19
C LEU A 258 -31.03 28.27 29.53
N GLU A 259 -31.50 29.47 29.85
CA GLU A 259 -32.68 30.11 29.28
C GLU A 259 -32.63 30.18 27.75
N ASP A 260 -33.78 29.94 27.14
CA ASP A 260 -34.11 30.16 25.72
C ASP A 260 -33.58 31.50 25.21
N TYR A 261 -32.72 31.46 24.19
CA TYR A 261 -32.55 32.61 23.30
C TYR A 261 -33.70 32.57 22.28
N VAL A 262 -34.73 33.36 22.54
CA VAL A 262 -35.76 33.70 21.57
C VAL A 262 -35.20 34.79 20.65
N ASP A 263 -35.13 34.52 19.35
CA ASP A 263 -34.85 35.52 18.31
C ASP A 263 -35.99 36.55 18.27
N GLU A 264 -35.69 37.83 18.48
CA GLU A 264 -36.60 38.95 18.21
C GLU A 264 -36.36 39.50 16.79
N GLU A 265 -37.44 39.59 16.00
CA GLU A 265 -37.62 40.50 14.85
C GLU A 265 -37.85 41.95 15.31
#